data_AF-A0A554WUU4-F1
#
_entry.id   AF-A0A554WUU4-F1
#
_cell.length_a   1.000
_cell.length_b   1.000
_cell.length_c   1.000
_cell.angle_alpha   90.00
_cell.angle_beta   90.00
_cell.angle_gamma   90.00
#
_symmetry.space_group_name_H-M   'P 1'
#
loop_
_entity.id
_entity.type
_entity.pdbx_description
1 polymer ?
#
loop_
_entity_poly.entity_id
_entity_poly.type
_entity_poly.pdbx_seq_one_letter_code
_entity_poly.pdbx_strand_id
1 'polypeptide(L)'
;MPSWRRPSRRGKARRARSSDIRESRTIALAQVTSKGQTTIPAEIRAVLHVSPGDLIAWELEPDGSARVRRVQPLDLDYLKAVEGTLSEWMSPADEEAYRDL
;
A
#
# COMPACT_ATOMS: atom_id res chain seq x y z
N MET A 1 -47.98 -34.82 44.47
CA MET A 1 -47.47 -33.48 44.85
C MET A 1 -46.68 -32.91 43.68
N PRO A 2 -46.89 -31.64 43.28
CA PRO A 2 -46.48 -31.13 41.98
C PRO A 2 -45.05 -30.59 41.96
N SER A 3 -44.40 -30.83 40.82
CA SER A 3 -43.05 -30.42 40.45
C SER A 3 -42.93 -28.89 40.32
N TRP A 4 -41.99 -28.30 41.07
CA TRP A 4 -41.59 -26.91 40.88
C TRP A 4 -40.19 -26.84 40.24
N ARG A 5 -40.15 -26.52 38.94
CA ARG A 5 -38.94 -26.12 38.23
C ARG A 5 -38.59 -24.66 38.59
N ARG A 6 -37.33 -24.41 38.96
CA ARG A 6 -36.78 -23.06 39.09
C ARG A 6 -36.68 -22.39 37.71
N PRO A 7 -37.06 -21.11 37.54
CA PRO A 7 -36.68 -20.36 36.35
C PRO A 7 -35.21 -19.94 36.45
N SER A 8 -34.45 -20.38 35.45
CA SER A 8 -33.13 -19.85 35.10
C SER A 8 -33.31 -18.69 34.14
N ARG A 9 -32.66 -17.55 34.44
CA ARG A 9 -31.76 -16.78 33.54
C ARG A 9 -31.55 -15.37 34.08
N ARG A 10 -30.46 -15.18 34.84
CA ARG A 10 -29.77 -13.89 34.85
C ARG A 10 -28.98 -13.80 33.54
N GLY A 11 -29.41 -12.92 32.63
CA GLY A 11 -28.62 -12.56 31.46
C GLY A 11 -27.36 -11.84 31.92
N LYS A 12 -26.20 -12.52 31.84
CA LYS A 12 -24.92 -11.82 31.84
C LYS A 12 -24.72 -11.26 30.44
N ALA A 13 -24.82 -9.94 30.34
CA ALA A 13 -24.35 -9.19 29.19
C ALA A 13 -22.91 -9.62 28.90
N ARG A 14 -22.72 -10.33 27.77
CA ARG A 14 -21.39 -10.56 27.22
C ARG A 14 -20.95 -9.22 26.63
N ARG A 15 -20.24 -8.44 27.43
CA ARG A 15 -19.46 -7.31 26.94
C ARG A 15 -18.50 -7.90 25.91
N ALA A 16 -18.75 -7.63 24.64
CA ALA A 16 -17.84 -7.97 23.57
C ALA A 16 -16.48 -7.39 23.96
N ARG A 17 -15.46 -8.25 24.05
CA ARG A 17 -14.07 -7.81 24.05
C ARG A 17 -13.86 -7.22 22.67
N SER A 18 -14.01 -5.91 22.58
CA SER A 18 -13.51 -5.11 21.47
C SER A 18 -12.01 -5.37 21.45
N SER A 19 -11.60 -6.34 20.65
CA SER A 19 -10.20 -6.59 20.38
C SER A 19 -9.71 -5.38 19.61
N ASP A 20 -8.98 -4.50 20.30
CA ASP A 20 -8.00 -3.61 19.68
C ASP A 20 -7.21 -4.45 18.67
N ILE A 21 -7.53 -4.29 17.40
CA ILE A 21 -6.63 -4.63 16.31
C ILE A 21 -5.50 -3.62 16.45
N ARG A 22 -4.55 -3.89 17.36
CA ARG A 22 -3.33 -3.09 17.42
C ARG A 22 -2.66 -3.27 16.07
N GLU A 23 -2.52 -2.17 15.33
CA GLU A 23 -1.67 -2.05 14.14
C GLU A 23 -0.36 -2.76 14.41
N SER A 24 -0.24 -3.96 13.86
CA SER A 24 0.97 -4.77 14.01
C SER A 24 1.94 -4.26 12.96
N ARG A 25 2.80 -3.33 13.35
CA ARG A 25 3.85 -2.80 12.47
C ARG A 25 4.90 -3.88 12.28
N THR A 26 4.88 -4.55 11.13
CA THR A 26 5.94 -5.48 10.73
C THR A 26 7.16 -4.69 10.29
N ILE A 27 8.30 -4.92 10.94
CA ILE A 27 9.59 -4.34 10.58
C ILE A 27 10.52 -5.48 10.20
N ALA A 28 11.05 -5.45 8.98
CA ALA A 28 12.03 -6.40 8.48
C ALA A 28 13.27 -5.64 8.00
N LEU A 29 14.45 -6.16 8.34
CA LEU A 29 15.73 -5.56 7.96
C LEU A 29 16.32 -6.36 6.79
N ALA A 30 16.88 -5.64 5.81
CA ALA A 30 17.60 -6.23 4.70
C ALA A 30 18.83 -5.38 4.37
N GLN A 31 19.93 -6.04 4.01
CA GLN A 31 21.17 -5.36 3.66
C GLN A 31 21.22 -5.07 2.17
N VAL A 32 21.63 -3.84 1.83
CA VAL A 32 21.96 -3.46 0.47
C VAL A 32 23.34 -4.00 0.09
N THR A 33 23.43 -4.62 -1.09
CA THR A 33 24.70 -5.05 -1.68
C THR A 33 25.48 -3.86 -2.23
N SER A 34 26.76 -4.07 -2.57
CA SER A 34 27.59 -3.02 -3.20
C SER A 34 27.04 -2.50 -4.54
N LYS A 35 26.15 -3.25 -5.19
CA LYS A 35 25.47 -2.87 -6.43
C LYS A 35 24.15 -2.13 -6.19
N GLY A 36 23.81 -1.79 -4.94
CA GLY A 36 22.55 -1.12 -4.61
C GLY A 36 21.34 -2.03 -4.60
N GLN A 37 21.52 -3.35 -4.64
CA GLN A 37 20.40 -4.32 -4.63
C GLN A 37 20.08 -4.74 -3.20
N THR A 38 18.81 -4.90 -2.87
CA THR A 38 18.36 -5.54 -1.62
C THR A 38 17.28 -6.56 -1.93
N THR A 39 17.18 -7.60 -1.09
CA THR A 39 16.12 -8.60 -1.22
C THR A 39 14.91 -8.15 -0.42
N ILE A 40 13.71 -8.24 -1.00
CA ILE A 40 12.47 -8.02 -0.26
C ILE A 40 12.27 -9.20 0.70
N PRO A 41 12.25 -8.97 2.04
CA PRO A 41 12.03 -10.04 3.03
C PRO A 41 10.73 -10.80 2.77
N ALA A 42 10.70 -12.09 3.11
CA ALA A 42 9.64 -13.01 2.70
C ALA A 42 8.25 -12.57 3.18
N GLU A 43 8.18 -12.10 4.42
CA GLU A 43 6.98 -11.56 5.07
C GLU A 43 6.48 -10.29 4.38
N ILE A 44 7.38 -9.41 3.94
CA ILE A 44 7.02 -8.18 3.22
C ILE A 44 6.56 -8.52 1.80
N ARG A 45 7.26 -9.45 1.12
CA ARG A 45 6.88 -9.94 -0.21
C ARG A 45 5.48 -10.55 -0.22
N ALA A 46 5.15 -11.33 0.82
CA ALA A 46 3.84 -11.95 0.96
C ALA A 46 2.72 -10.91 1.11
N VAL A 47 2.94 -9.87 1.92
CA VAL A 47 1.97 -8.79 2.16
C VAL A 47 1.82 -7.88 0.93
N LEU A 48 2.91 -7.56 0.23
CA LEU A 48 2.86 -6.75 -0.99
C LEU A 48 2.33 -7.52 -2.21
N HIS A 49 2.17 -8.84 -2.11
CA HIS A 49 1.78 -9.73 -3.20
C HIS A 49 2.63 -9.56 -4.46
N VAL A 50 3.95 -9.43 -4.28
CA VAL A 50 4.91 -9.20 -5.38
C VAL A 50 5.53 -10.52 -5.82
N SER A 51 5.61 -10.70 -7.14
CA SER A 51 6.14 -11.88 -7.82
C SER A 51 7.28 -11.47 -8.77
N PRO A 52 8.16 -12.41 -9.17
CA PRO A 52 9.16 -12.12 -10.20
C PRO A 52 8.51 -11.54 -11.47
N GLY A 53 9.04 -10.42 -11.95
CA GLY A 53 8.50 -9.68 -13.10
C GLY A 53 7.52 -8.55 -12.76
N ASP A 54 7.02 -8.47 -11.53
CA ASP A 54 6.24 -7.31 -11.09
C ASP A 54 7.11 -6.05 -11.01
N LEU A 55 6.53 -4.90 -11.35
CA LEU A 55 7.14 -3.60 -11.14
C LEU A 55 6.83 -3.09 -9.72
N ILE A 56 7.81 -2.40 -9.14
CA ILE A 56 7.71 -1.75 -7.82
C ILE A 56 7.95 -0.26 -8.02
N ALA A 57 7.08 0.57 -7.45
CA ALA A 57 7.28 2.01 -7.39
C ALA A 57 7.94 2.40 -6.06
N TRP A 58 8.83 3.39 -6.14
CA TRP A 58 9.44 4.06 -5.00
C TRP A 58 8.95 5.51 -4.98
N GLU A 59 8.45 5.93 -3.84
CA GLU A 59 7.98 7.31 -3.61
C GLU A 59 8.80 7.89 -2.46
N LEU A 60 9.53 8.98 -2.73
CA LEU A 60 10.34 9.67 -1.73
C LEU A 60 9.47 10.66 -0.97
N GLU A 61 9.45 10.55 0.35
CA GLU A 61 8.77 11.48 1.24
C GLU A 61 9.72 12.62 1.66
N PRO A 62 9.19 13.81 2.03
CA PRO A 62 10.01 14.96 2.43
C PRO A 62 10.92 14.71 3.65
N ASP A 63 10.59 13.72 4.48
CA ASP A 63 11.39 13.34 5.65
C ASP A 63 12.59 12.43 5.31
N GLY A 64 12.80 12.15 4.01
CA GLY A 64 13.87 11.27 3.53
C GLY A 64 13.54 9.79 3.62
N SER A 65 12.33 9.43 4.06
CA SER A 65 11.84 8.05 3.96
C SER A 65 11.34 7.74 2.55
N ALA A 66 11.29 6.46 2.20
CA ALA A 66 10.72 6.02 0.93
C ALA A 66 9.59 5.02 1.18
N ARG A 67 8.50 5.18 0.43
CA ARG A 67 7.41 4.21 0.37
C ARG A 67 7.60 3.31 -0.84
N VAL A 68 7.34 2.02 -0.63
CA VAL A 68 7.44 1.00 -1.67
C VAL A 68 6.08 0.37 -1.87
N ARG A 69 5.68 0.20 -3.13
CA ARG A 69 4.43 -0.47 -3.48
C ARG A 69 4.57 -1.26 -4.78
N ARG A 70 3.77 -2.31 -4.91
CA ARG A 70 3.56 -2.98 -6.20
C ARG A 70 2.83 -2.04 -7.15
N VAL A 71 3.27 -2.00 -8.40
CA VAL A 71 2.56 -1.30 -9.48
C VAL A 71 1.50 -2.22 -10.03
N GLN A 72 0.26 -1.75 -10.10
CA GLN A 72 -0.84 -2.46 -10.72
C GLN A 72 -0.90 -2.12 -12.23
N PRO A 73 -1.43 -3.00 -13.09
CA PRO A 73 -1.62 -2.68 -14.50
C PRO A 73 -2.41 -1.37 -14.74
N LEU A 74 -3.41 -1.10 -13.89
CA LEU A 74 -4.17 0.15 -13.93
C LEU A 74 -3.30 1.40 -13.75
N ASP A 75 -2.23 1.32 -12.95
CA ASP A 75 -1.30 2.44 -12.77
C ASP A 75 -0.60 2.78 -14.09
N LEU A 76 -0.22 1.76 -14.87
CA LEU A 76 0.43 1.94 -16.16
C LEU A 76 -0.54 2.50 -17.21
N ASP A 77 -1.78 2.01 -17.21
CA ASP A 77 -2.81 2.50 -18.13
C ASP A 77 -3.20 3.94 -17.81
N TYR A 78 -3.30 4.30 -16.52
CA TYR A 78 -3.51 5.67 -16.08
C TYR A 78 -2.35 6.58 -16.52
N LEU A 79 -1.10 6.18 -16.31
CA LEU A 79 0.07 6.96 -16.73
C LEU A 79 0.10 7.19 -18.24
N LYS A 80 -0.20 6.15 -19.04
CA LYS A 80 -0.31 6.27 -20.50
C LYS A 80 -1.47 7.17 -20.93
N ALA A 81 -2.61 7.08 -20.25
CA ALA A 81 -3.76 7.91 -20.54
C ALA A 81 -3.46 9.40 -20.25
N VAL A 82 -2.81 9.70 -19.12
CA VAL A 82 -2.40 11.07 -18.77
C VAL A 82 -1.39 11.62 -19.77
N GLU A 83 -0.36 10.84 -20.14
CA GLU A 83 0.61 11.21 -21.19
C GLU A 83 -0.11 11.61 -22.50
N GLY A 84 -1.10 10.81 -22.92
CA GLY A 84 -1.89 11.10 -24.11
C GLY A 84 -2.72 12.39 -24.05
N THR A 85 -3.04 12.90 -22.86
CA THR A 85 -3.77 14.18 -22.68
C THR A 85 -2.86 15.41 -22.61
N LEU A 86 -1.55 15.23 -22.42
CA LEU A 86 -0.58 16.33 -22.30
C LEU A 86 -0.04 16.82 -23.65
N SER A 87 -0.49 16.25 -24.78
CA SER A 87 -0.02 16.63 -26.12
C SER A 87 -0.32 18.08 -26.50
N GLU A 88 -1.29 18.73 -25.85
CA GLU A 88 -1.67 20.12 -26.09
C GLU A 88 -0.60 21.13 -25.63
N TRP A 89 0.32 20.72 -24.75
CA TRP A 89 1.39 21.57 -24.19
C TRP A 89 2.75 21.38 -24.89
N MET A 90 2.80 20.56 -25.93
CA MET A 90 4.00 20.37 -26.77
C MET A 90 3.83 21.08 -28.12
N SER A 91 3.10 22.20 -28.17
CA SER A 91 2.89 22.89 -29.44
C SER A 91 4.16 23.65 -29.86
N PRO A 92 4.32 23.94 -31.16
CA PRO A 92 5.40 24.82 -31.63
C PRO A 92 5.38 26.21 -30.97
N ALA A 93 4.21 26.67 -30.50
CA ALA A 93 4.08 27.95 -29.80
C ALA A 93 4.62 27.87 -28.36
N ASP A 94 4.48 26.72 -27.70
CA ASP A 94 5.04 26.48 -26.36
C ASP A 94 6.58 26.38 -26.45
N GLU A 95 7.07 25.65 -27.45
CA GLU A 95 8.50 25.55 -27.76
C GLU A 95 9.13 26.93 -28.01
N GLU A 96 8.48 27.80 -28.79
CA GLU A 96 8.95 29.18 -29.03
C GLU A 96 8.96 30.04 -27.75
N ALA A 97 7.98 29.83 -26.85
CA ALA A 97 7.85 30.63 -25.63
C ALA A 97 8.83 30.23 -24.51
N TYR A 98 9.25 28.95 -24.46
CA TYR A 98 9.98 28.39 -23.32
C TYR A 98 11.38 27.86 -23.65
N ARG A 99 11.84 27.88 -24.91
CA ARG A 99 13.15 27.32 -25.32
C ARG A 99 14.37 27.92 -24.61
N ASP A 100 14.29 29.16 -24.15
CA ASP A 100 15.42 29.92 -23.59
C ASP A 100 15.28 30.27 -22.08
N LEU A 101 14.36 29.60 -21.37
CA LEU A 101 14.19 29.69 -19.91
C LEU A 101 14.98 28.61 -19.17
#